data_AF-A0A945L2C6-F1
#
_entry.id   AF-A0A945L2C6-F1
#
_cell.length_a   1.000
_cell.length_b   1.000
_cell.length_c   1.000
_cell.angle_alpha   90.00
_cell.angle_beta   90.00
_cell.angle_gamma   90.00
#
_symmetry.space_group_name_H-M   'P 1'
#
loop_
_entity.id
_entity.type
_entity.pdbx_description
1 polymer ?
#
loop_
_entity_poly.entity_id
_entity_poly.type
_entity_poly.pdbx_seq_one_letter_code
_entity_poly.pdbx_strand_id
1 'polypeptide(L)'
;MSLETLKLVKTYLLDLQSDLCAQLESEEDPKHRFIIDSWDRPSGGGGITRVLEGGQTFDKAGVNFSHVMGDNLPPSATITRPELAGRPFHATGVSI
;
A
#
# COMPACT_ATOMS: atom_id res chain seq x y z
N MET A 1 -14.26 10.11 -10.01
CA MET A 1 -12.84 10.50 -9.86
C MET A 1 -12.18 10.32 -11.22
N SER A 2 -11.45 11.32 -11.72
CA SER A 2 -10.73 11.14 -13.00
C SER A 2 -9.54 10.20 -12.79
N LEU A 3 -9.10 9.54 -13.86
CA LEU A 3 -7.87 8.75 -13.85
C LEU A 3 -6.65 9.59 -13.45
N GLU A 4 -6.66 10.89 -13.78
CA GLU A 4 -5.64 11.85 -13.36
C GLU A 4 -5.57 12.02 -11.84
N THR A 5 -6.71 12.20 -11.16
CA THR A 5 -6.72 12.28 -9.69
C THR A 5 -6.21 10.99 -9.04
N LEU A 6 -6.59 9.82 -9.57
CA LEU A 6 -6.09 8.54 -9.08
C LEU A 6 -4.57 8.44 -9.21
N LYS A 7 -4.03 8.87 -10.36
CA LYS A 7 -2.59 8.88 -10.61
C LYS A 7 -1.85 9.78 -9.63
N LEU A 8 -2.36 10.99 -9.39
CA LEU A 8 -1.79 11.93 -8.41
C LEU A 8 -1.76 11.34 -7.00
N VAL A 9 -2.87 10.76 -6.54
CA VAL A 9 -2.94 10.11 -5.22
C VAL A 9 -1.98 8.93 -5.13
N LYS A 10 -1.89 8.10 -6.18
CA LYS A 10 -0.96 6.97 -6.22
C LYS A 10 0.50 7.43 -6.13
N THR A 11 0.89 8.45 -6.89
CA THR A 11 2.24 9.02 -6.82
C THR A 11 2.55 9.51 -5.42
N TYR A 12 1.66 10.33 -4.85
CA TYR A 12 1.81 10.82 -3.48
C TYR A 12 1.99 9.69 -2.45
N LEU A 13 1.21 8.62 -2.55
CA LEU A 13 1.29 7.48 -1.63
C LEU A 13 2.57 6.65 -1.80
N LEU A 14 3.10 6.53 -3.02
CA LEU A 14 4.39 5.88 -3.27
C LEU A 14 5.55 6.70 -2.70
N ASP A 15 5.51 8.02 -2.88
CA ASP A 15 6.49 8.94 -2.32
C ASP A 15 6.44 8.88 -0.79
N LEU A 16 5.23 8.90 -0.20
CA LEU A 16 5.01 8.76 1.23
C LEU A 16 5.60 7.45 1.79
N GLN A 17 5.37 6.30 1.14
CA GLN A 17 5.99 5.04 1.54
C GLN A 17 7.53 5.16 1.53
N SER A 18 8.09 5.78 0.49
CA SER A 18 9.53 5.94 0.36
C SER A 18 10.10 6.81 1.47
N ASP A 19 9.46 7.95 1.75
CA ASP A 19 9.87 8.89 2.78
C ASP A 19 9.82 8.28 4.17
N LEU A 20 8.75 7.55 4.48
CA LEU A 20 8.61 6.85 5.77
C LEU A 20 9.68 5.77 5.95
N CYS A 21 9.95 4.96 4.92
CA CYS A 21 11.02 3.98 4.98
C CYS A 21 12.38 4.64 5.23
N ALA A 22 12.69 5.73 4.51
CA ALA A 22 13.95 6.44 4.66
C ALA A 22 14.12 7.03 6.07
N GLN A 23 13.04 7.58 6.65
CA GLN A 23 13.06 8.09 8.02
C GLN A 23 13.27 6.96 9.04
N LEU A 24 12.55 5.85 8.91
CA LEU A 24 12.71 4.71 9.81
C LEU A 24 14.10 4.07 9.71
N GLU A 25 14.68 3.97 8.50
CA GLU A 25 16.05 3.49 8.29
C GLU A 25 17.12 4.44 8.83
N SER A 26 16.81 5.73 9.00
CA SER A 26 17.73 6.72 9.56
C SER A 26 17.90 6.58 11.08
N GLU A 27 16.94 5.93 11.74
CA GLU A 27 16.97 5.58 13.17
C GLU A 27 17.68 4.22 13.41
N GLU A 28 18.27 3.62 12.38
CA GLU A 28 18.85 2.28 12.39
C GLU A 28 20.32 2.24 11.93
N ASP A 29 21.03 1.19 12.32
CA ASP A 29 22.35 0.86 11.75
C ASP A 29 22.23 0.74 10.22
N PRO A 30 23.17 1.30 9.43
CA PRO A 30 23.15 1.23 7.97
C PRO A 30 22.94 -0.15 7.34
N LYS A 31 23.23 -1.23 8.07
CA LYS A 31 23.01 -2.61 7.62
C LYS A 31 21.55 -3.07 7.70
N HIS A 32 20.70 -2.44 8.52
CA HIS A 32 19.29 -2.78 8.64
C HIS A 32 18.49 -1.86 7.71
N ARG A 33 17.91 -2.48 6.68
CA ARG A 33 17.16 -1.80 5.62
C ARG A 33 15.89 -2.56 5.32
N PHE A 34 14.90 -1.86 4.76
CA PHE A 34 13.68 -2.49 4.32
C PHE A 34 13.95 -3.46 3.17
N ILE A 35 13.49 -4.69 3.34
CA ILE A 35 13.36 -5.67 2.26
C ILE A 35 12.11 -5.31 1.47
N ILE A 36 12.27 -5.15 0.16
CA ILE A 36 11.21 -4.75 -0.75
C ILE A 36 10.66 -5.98 -1.47
N ASP A 37 9.35 -6.18 -1.39
CA ASP A 37 8.63 -7.21 -2.13
C ASP A 37 7.51 -6.56 -2.96
N SER A 38 7.65 -6.63 -4.28
CA SER A 38 6.66 -6.12 -5.23
C SER A 38 5.80 -7.27 -5.73
N TRP A 39 4.49 -7.09 -5.72
CA TRP A 39 3.56 -8.14 -6.09
C TRP A 39 2.39 -7.60 -6.89
N ASP A 40 1.87 -8.46 -7.75
CA ASP A 40 0.68 -8.21 -8.56
C ASP A 40 -0.48 -9.09 -8.11
N ARG A 41 -1.70 -8.59 -8.24
CA ARG A 41 -2.91 -9.35 -7.95
C ARG A 41 -3.51 -9.84 -9.27
N PRO A 42 -3.77 -11.15 -9.45
CA PRO A 42 -4.38 -11.66 -10.68
C PRO A 42 -5.71 -11.00 -11.06
N SER A 43 -6.47 -10.54 -10.07
CA SER A 43 -7.74 -9.85 -10.26
C SER A 43 -7.61 -8.34 -10.55
N GLY A 44 -6.38 -7.81 -10.65
CA GLY A 44 -6.10 -6.41 -10.94
C GLY A 44 -5.42 -5.65 -9.79
N GLY A 45 -4.39 -4.87 -10.17
CA GLY A 45 -3.57 -4.07 -9.26
C GLY A 45 -2.46 -4.87 -8.59
N GLY A 46 -2.00 -4.42 -7.43
CA GLY A 46 -0.85 -5.00 -6.72
C GLY A 46 -0.42 -4.13 -5.54
N GLY A 47 0.84 -4.30 -5.12
CA GLY A 47 1.41 -3.53 -4.03
C GLY A 47 2.91 -3.67 -3.91
N ILE A 48 3.46 -2.91 -2.96
CA ILE A 48 4.85 -2.97 -2.55
C ILE A 48 4.85 -3.14 -1.05
N THR A 49 5.23 -4.31 -0.59
CA THR A 49 5.47 -4.61 0.81
C THR A 49 6.90 -4.21 1.13
N ARG A 50 7.11 -3.48 2.22
CA ARG A 50 8.45 -3.19 2.72
C ARG A 50 8.52 -3.59 4.18
N VAL A 51 9.45 -4.49 4.53
CA VAL A 51 9.64 -4.96 5.91
C VAL A 51 11.09 -4.80 6.35
N LEU A 52 11.30 -4.21 7.52
CA LEU A 52 12.58 -4.20 8.25
C LEU A 52 12.42 -5.12 9.46
N GLU A 53 13.37 -6.01 9.71
CA GLU A 53 13.37 -6.94 10.85
C GLU A 53 14.74 -7.00 11.50
N GLY A 54 14.78 -7.22 12.82
CA GLY A 54 16.01 -7.37 13.58
C GLY A 54 16.82 -6.08 13.71
N GLY A 55 16.16 -4.93 13.60
CA GLY A 55 16.76 -3.63 13.82
C GLY A 55 17.21 -3.43 15.27
N GLN A 56 18.05 -2.42 15.49
CA GLN A 56 18.46 -2.00 16.82
C GLN A 56 17.38 -1.18 17.54
N THR A 57 16.63 -0.38 16.79
CA THR A 57 15.56 0.50 17.30
C THR A 57 14.19 -0.16 17.13
N PHE A 58 13.95 -0.77 15.97
CA PHE A 58 12.73 -1.48 15.63
C PHE A 58 13.02 -2.99 15.49
N ASP A 59 12.46 -3.79 16.40
CA ASP A 59 12.47 -5.25 16.25
C ASP A 59 11.85 -5.67 14.90
N LYS A 60 10.78 -4.97 14.50
CA LYS A 60 10.12 -5.11 13.20
C LYS A 60 9.37 -3.83 12.81
N ALA A 61 9.50 -3.41 11.55
CA ALA A 61 8.73 -2.33 10.96
C ALA A 61 8.20 -2.72 9.58
N GLY A 62 6.97 -2.31 9.24
CA GLY A 62 6.37 -2.55 7.93
C GLY A 62 5.81 -1.25 7.36
N VAL A 63 6.03 -0.98 6.08
CA VAL A 63 5.39 0.15 5.38
C VAL A 63 4.90 -0.37 4.03
N ASN A 64 3.60 -0.59 3.92
CA ASN A 64 3.00 -1.31 2.80
C ASN A 64 2.15 -0.39 1.94
N PHE A 65 2.48 -0.31 0.65
CA PHE A 65 1.67 0.34 -0.36
C PHE A 65 0.82 -0.71 -1.08
N SER A 66 -0.44 -0.37 -1.36
CA SER A 66 -1.25 -1.16 -2.29
C SER A 66 -2.10 -0.26 -3.18
N HIS A 67 -2.31 -0.70 -4.42
CA HIS A 67 -3.33 -0.20 -5.32
C HIS A 67 -4.00 -1.39 -5.99
N VAL A 68 -5.20 -1.75 -5.52
CA VAL A 68 -6.00 -2.85 -6.05
C VAL A 68 -7.23 -2.33 -6.77
N MET A 69 -7.69 -3.07 -7.77
CA MET A 69 -8.88 -2.74 -8.53
C MET A 69 -9.62 -3.99 -8.98
N GLY A 70 -10.86 -3.81 -9.41
CA GLY A 70 -11.67 -4.88 -9.96
C GLY A 70 -13.07 -4.40 -10.35
N ASP A 71 -13.79 -5.26 -11.05
CA ASP A 71 -15.11 -4.92 -11.60
C ASP A 71 -16.23 -4.93 -10.56
N ASN A 72 -16.01 -5.57 -9.41
CA ASN A 72 -17.03 -5.73 -8.37
C ASN A 72 -16.42 -5.49 -6.98
N LEU A 73 -17.02 -4.57 -6.22
CA LEU A 73 -16.74 -4.44 -4.79
C LEU A 73 -16.97 -5.76 -4.05
N PRO A 74 -16.10 -6.14 -3.09
CA PRO A 74 -16.26 -7.37 -2.34
C PRO A 74 -17.53 -7.30 -1.46
N PRO A 75 -18.18 -8.44 -1.17
CA PRO A 75 -19.40 -8.47 -0.37
C PRO A 75 -19.25 -7.79 0.99
N SER A 76 -18.09 -7.92 1.63
CA SER A 76 -17.80 -7.25 2.91
C SER A 76 -17.89 -5.72 2.84
N ALA A 77 -17.61 -5.10 1.69
CA ALA A 77 -17.69 -3.65 1.49
C ALA A 77 -19.12 -3.16 1.17
N THR A 78 -20.04 -4.07 0.84
CA THR A 78 -21.39 -3.72 0.36
C THR A 78 -22.50 -4.10 1.35
N ILE A 79 -22.21 -4.85 2.42
CA ILE A 79 -23.19 -5.22 3.47
C ILE A 79 -23.95 -3.99 4.00
N THR A 80 -23.23 -2.91 4.32
CA THR A 80 -23.82 -1.68 4.85
C THR A 80 -24.16 -0.65 3.78
N ARG A 81 -23.82 -0.95 2.51
CA ARG A 81 -24.04 -0.10 1.33
C ARG A 81 -24.45 -0.95 0.10
N PRO A 82 -25.63 -1.60 0.12
CA PRO A 82 -26.02 -2.56 -0.91
C PRO A 82 -26.08 -1.96 -2.32
N GLU A 83 -26.31 -0.65 -2.44
CA GLU A 83 -26.32 0.11 -3.70
C GLU A 83 -24.96 0.15 -4.41
N LEU A 84 -23.89 -0.27 -3.73
CA LEU A 84 -22.55 -0.38 -4.27
C LEU A 84 -22.22 -1.79 -4.80
N ALA A 85 -23.10 -2.77 -4.60
CA ALA A 85 -22.91 -4.12 -5.13
C ALA A 85 -22.76 -4.11 -6.65
N GLY A 86 -21.79 -4.87 -7.16
CA GLY A 86 -21.50 -4.98 -8.58
C GLY A 86 -20.81 -3.76 -9.21
N ARG A 87 -20.43 -2.74 -8.42
CA ARG A 87 -19.72 -1.57 -8.95
C ARG A 87 -18.21 -1.84 -9.07
N PRO A 88 -17.57 -1.32 -10.14
CA PRO A 88 -16.12 -1.35 -10.25
C PRO A 88 -15.49 -0.44 -9.20
N PHE A 89 -14.25 -0.76 -8.80
CA PHE A 89 -13.57 -0.04 -7.75
C PHE A 89 -12.06 0.07 -7.98
N HIS A 90 -11.49 1.10 -7.35
CA HIS A 90 -10.07 1.20 -7.04
C HIS A 90 -9.95 1.45 -5.54
N ALA A 91 -9.00 0.78 -4.88
CA ALA A 91 -8.59 1.06 -3.52
C ALA A 91 -7.07 1.22 -3.51
N THR A 92 -6.58 2.34 -2.99
CA THR A 92 -5.13 2.63 -2.89
C THR A 92 -4.82 3.22 -1.53
N GLY A 93 -3.67 2.87 -0.96
CA GLY A 93 -3.29 3.35 0.38
C GLY A 93 -1.89 2.93 0.80
N VAL A 94 -1.41 3.56 1.88
CA VAL A 94 -0.24 3.16 2.65
C VAL A 94 -0.71 2.73 4.05
N SER A 95 -0.18 1.62 4.54
CA SER A 95 -0.36 1.13 5.92
C SER A 95 1.01 0.97 6.56
N ILE A 96 1.15 1.38 7.82
CA ILE A 96 2.37 1.34 8.62
C ILE A 96 2.06 0.57 9.91
#